data_AF-A0A534PAY9-F1
#
_entry.id   AF-A0A534PAY9-F1
#
_cell.length_a   1.000
_cell.length_b   1.000
_cell.length_c   1.000
_cell.angle_alpha   90.00
_cell.angle_beta   90.00
_cell.angle_gamma   90.00
#
_symmetry.space_group_name_H-M   'P 1'
#
loop_
_entity.id
_entity.type
_entity.pdbx_description
1 polymer ?
#
loop_
_entity_poly.entity_id
_entity_poly.type
_entity_poly.pdbx_seq_one_letter_code
_entity_poly.pdbx_strand_id
1 'polypeptide(L)' 'TPVINSIIRSNEYEADMFGLNAARQPDGFAQAALHLSEYRKLEPGPLEEIVFFDHPSGHTRIFAAMRWKAEHPETWSR' A
#
# COMPACT_ATOMS: atom_id res chain seq x y z
N THR A 1 -11.22 15.77 4.24
CA THR A 1 -10.36 16.98 4.33
C THR A 1 -8.95 16.53 4.65
N PRO A 2 -7.88 17.30 4.39
CA PRO A 2 -6.51 16.81 4.51
C PRO A 2 -6.17 16.15 5.87
N VAL A 3 -6.71 16.67 6.97
CA VAL A 3 -6.57 16.07 8.31
C VAL A 3 -7.22 14.68 8.37
N ILE A 4 -8.51 14.59 8.01
CA ILE A 4 -9.24 13.32 8.02
C ILE A 4 -8.63 12.32 7.04
N ASN A 5 -8.26 12.76 5.83
CA ASN A 5 -7.60 11.93 4.83
C ASN A 5 -6.28 11.35 5.36
N SER A 6 -5.50 12.15 6.11
CA SER A 6 -4.24 11.68 6.71
C SER A 6 -4.48 10.66 7.81
N ILE A 7 -5.50 10.86 8.66
CA ILE A 7 -5.87 9.89 9.70
C ILE A 7 -6.32 8.56 9.07
N ILE A 8 -7.20 8.62 8.07
CA ILE A 8 -7.67 7.42 7.35
C ILE A 8 -6.48 6.72 6.68
N ARG A 9 -5.61 7.46 5.99
CA ARG A 9 -4.44 6.89 5.30
C ARG A 9 -3.50 6.16 6.26
N SER A 10 -3.28 6.71 7.46
CA SER A 10 -2.49 6.02 8.50
C SER A 10 -3.14 4.71 8.93
N ASN A 11 -4.44 4.72 9.22
CA ASN A 11 -5.17 3.52 9.61
C ASN A 11 -5.17 2.45 8.49
N GLU A 12 -5.36 2.86 7.25
CA GLU A 12 -5.32 1.99 6.07
C GLU A 12 -3.93 1.39 5.86
N TYR A 13 -2.87 2.15 6.08
CA TYR A 13 -1.50 1.63 6.01
C TYR A 13 -1.25 0.56 7.09
N GLU A 14 -1.71 0.80 8.32
CA GLU A 14 -1.64 -0.20 9.40
C GLU A 14 -2.46 -1.47 9.07
N ALA A 15 -3.64 -1.30 8.48
CA ALA A 15 -4.47 -2.42 8.03
C ALA A 15 -3.81 -3.25 6.92
N ASP A 16 -3.17 -2.59 5.95
CA ASP A 16 -2.39 -3.25 4.89
C ASP A 16 -1.25 -4.09 5.49
N MET A 17 -0.48 -3.53 6.44
CA MET A 17 0.60 -4.24 7.12
C MET A 17 0.10 -5.41 7.97
N PHE A 18 -1.04 -5.25 8.66
CA PHE A 18 -1.70 -6.35 9.36
C PHE A 18 -2.06 -7.48 8.39
N GLY A 19 -2.66 -7.15 7.24
CA GLY A 19 -3.01 -8.11 6.19
C GLY A 19 -1.79 -8.84 5.63
N LEU A 20 -0.70 -8.12 5.33
CA LEU A 20 0.57 -8.72 4.87
C LEU A 20 1.14 -9.69 5.90
N ASN A 21 1.18 -9.31 7.18
CA ASN A 21 1.69 -10.17 8.25
C ASN A 21 0.85 -11.44 8.44
N ALA A 22 -0.48 -11.33 8.29
CA ALA A 22 -1.40 -12.46 8.44
C ALA A 22 -1.37 -13.40 7.24
N ALA A 23 -1.45 -12.86 6.02
CA ALA A 23 -1.58 -13.66 4.80
C ALA A 23 -0.23 -14.13 4.23
N ARG A 24 0.83 -13.35 4.42
CA ARG A 24 2.17 -13.58 3.84
C ARG A 24 2.13 -13.69 2.30
N GLN A 25 1.28 -12.89 1.66
CA GLN A 25 1.08 -12.85 0.21
C GLN A 25 1.43 -11.47 -0.37
N PRO A 26 2.70 -11.04 -0.31
CA PRO A 26 3.09 -9.70 -0.76
C PRO A 26 2.89 -9.48 -2.26
N ASP A 27 3.15 -10.49 -3.10
CA ASP A 27 2.98 -10.38 -4.56
C ASP A 27 1.50 -10.24 -4.94
N GLY A 28 0.61 -11.00 -4.29
CA GLY A 28 -0.83 -10.89 -4.51
C GLY A 28 -1.39 -9.54 -4.06
N PHE A 29 -0.92 -9.03 -2.92
CA PHE A 29 -1.29 -7.69 -2.45
C PHE A 29 -0.81 -6.59 -3.42
N ALA A 30 0.45 -6.67 -3.87
CA ALA A 30 0.99 -5.72 -4.85
C ALA A 30 0.25 -5.79 -6.20
N GLN A 31 -0.11 -6.99 -6.66
CA GLN A 31 -0.90 -7.18 -7.86
C GLN A 31 -2.29 -6.55 -7.73
N ALA A 32 -2.97 -6.73 -6.59
CA ALA A 32 -4.25 -6.10 -6.34
C ALA A 32 -4.15 -4.57 -6.39
N ALA A 33 -3.11 -3.97 -5.77
CA ALA A 33 -2.86 -2.54 -5.85
C ALA A 33 -2.54 -2.05 -7.27
N LEU A 34 -1.82 -2.85 -8.07
CA LEU A 34 -1.50 -2.56 -9.46
C LEU A 34 -2.76 -2.55 -10.35
N HIS A 35 -3.70 -3.48 -10.16
CA HIS A 35 -4.94 -3.47 -10.94
C HIS A 35 -5.77 -2.20 -10.75
N LEU A 36 -5.71 -1.57 -9.56
CA LEU A 36 -6.37 -0.29 -9.32
C LEU A 36 -5.74 0.87 -10.12
N SER A 37 -4.53 0.70 -10.65
CA SER A 37 -3.85 1.72 -11.46
C SER A 37 -4.52 1.94 -12.81
N GLU A 38 -5.42 1.04 -13.24
CA GLU A 38 -6.21 1.21 -14.47
C GLU A 38 -7.10 2.46 -14.41
N TYR A 39 -7.53 2.86 -13.22
CA TYR A 39 -8.44 3.98 -13.02
C TYR A 39 -8.09 4.89 -11.84
N ARG A 40 -7.00 4.62 -11.11
CA ARG A 40 -6.43 5.51 -10.07
C ARG A 40 -4.99 5.85 -10.40
N LYS A 41 -4.58 7.09 -10.11
CA LYS A 41 -3.18 7.50 -10.26
C LYS A 41 -2.31 6.68 -9.31
N LEU A 42 -1.33 5.98 -9.87
CA LEU A 42 -0.48 5.06 -9.12
C LEU A 42 0.49 5.79 -8.18
N GLU A 43 1.14 6.83 -8.69
CA GLU A 43 2.20 7.59 -8.00
C GLU A 43 1.84 9.09 -7.98
N PRO A 44 0.98 9.52 -7.03
CA PRO A 44 0.70 10.93 -6.81
C PRO A 44 1.90 11.65 -6.18
N GLY A 45 1.98 12.97 -6.37
CA GLY A 45 2.94 13.78 -5.63
C GLY A 45 2.56 13.89 -4.14
N PRO A 46 3.48 14.25 -3.23
CA PRO A 46 3.20 14.28 -1.78
C PRO A 46 2.00 15.17 -1.40
N LEU A 47 1.87 16.34 -2.03
CA LEU A 47 0.74 17.25 -1.78
C LEU A 47 -0.58 16.71 -2.34
N GLU A 48 -0.52 16.02 -3.49
CA GLU A 48 -1.68 15.41 -4.11
C GLU A 48 -2.21 14.27 -3.24
N GLU A 49 -1.32 13.43 -2.71
CA GLU A 49 -1.69 12.36 -1.78
C GLU A 49 -2.32 12.97 -0.51
N ILE A 50 -1.68 13.97 0.12
CA ILE A 50 -2.21 14.63 1.33
C ILE A 50 -3.60 15.22 1.13
N VAL A 51 -3.84 15.88 0.00
CA VAL A 51 -5.09 16.61 -0.23
C VAL A 51 -6.20 15.72 -0.77
N PHE A 52 -5.89 14.80 -1.70
CA PHE A 52 -6.90 14.09 -2.48
C PHE A 52 -7.03 12.61 -2.13
N PHE A 53 -6.05 12.01 -1.45
CA PHE A 53 -6.05 10.58 -1.17
C PHE A 53 -6.36 10.34 0.31
N ASP A 54 -7.48 9.66 0.56
CA ASP A 54 -7.84 9.13 1.87
C ASP A 54 -7.16 7.78 2.17
N HIS A 55 -6.74 7.03 1.16
CA HIS A 55 -5.98 5.78 1.27
C HIS A 55 -4.53 5.96 0.79
N PRO A 56 -3.58 5.08 1.17
CA PRO A 56 -2.24 5.08 0.58
C PRO A 56 -2.32 4.87 -0.93
N SER A 57 -1.47 5.57 -1.69
CA SER A 57 -1.36 5.39 -3.13
C SER A 57 -1.00 3.95 -3.50
N GLY A 58 -1.34 3.54 -4.72
CA GLY A 58 -0.96 2.20 -5.19
C GLY A 58 0.56 2.00 -5.20
N HIS A 59 1.34 3.05 -5.51
CA HIS A 59 2.80 3.04 -5.36
C HIS A 59 3.21 2.75 -3.90
N THR A 60 2.68 3.50 -2.93
CA THR A 60 2.98 3.30 -1.50
C THR A 60 2.65 1.87 -1.05
N ARG A 61 1.50 1.33 -1.47
CA ARG A 61 1.05 -0.03 -1.18
C ARG A 61 2.00 -1.08 -1.77
N ILE A 62 2.34 -0.96 -3.04
CA ILE A 62 3.27 -1.88 -3.74
C ILE A 62 4.65 -1.83 -3.10
N PHE A 63 5.17 -0.63 -2.85
CA PHE A 63 6.48 -0.44 -2.23
C PHE A 63 6.54 -1.08 -0.84
N ALA A 64 5.51 -0.86 0.00
CA ALA A 64 5.44 -1.48 1.33
C ALA A 64 5.39 -3.01 1.26
N ALA A 65 4.62 -3.57 0.33
CA ALA A 65 4.55 -5.02 0.13
C ALA A 65 5.89 -5.62 -0.34
N MET A 66 6.59 -4.96 -1.26
CA MET A 66 7.90 -5.41 -1.74
C MET A 66 8.98 -5.28 -0.65
N ARG A 67 8.93 -4.22 0.15
CA ARG A 67 9.80 -4.06 1.32
C ARG A 67 9.55 -5.17 2.34
N TRP A 68 8.28 -5.43 2.67
CA TRP A 68 7.91 -6.54 3.55
C TRP A 68 8.44 -7.87 3.03
N LYS A 69 8.31 -8.13 1.72
CA LYS A 69 8.84 -9.35 1.06
C LYS A 69 10.36 -9.46 1.19
N ALA A 70 11.08 -8.35 1.02
CA ALA A 70 12.53 -8.33 1.18
C ALA A 70 12.97 -8.59 2.63
N GLU A 71 12.17 -8.14 3.60
CA GLU A 71 12.40 -8.37 5.04
C GLU A 71 12.03 -9.81 5.48
N HIS A 72 11.27 -10.56 4.67
CA HIS A 72 10.79 -11.94 4.94
C HIS A 72 11.16 -12.92 3.81
N PRO A 73 12.46 -13.15 3.53
CA PRO A 73 12.91 -14.00 2.43
C PRO A 73 12.37 -15.44 2.50
N GLU A 74 12.11 -15.98 3.69
CA GLU A 74 11.61 -17.33 3.92
C GLU A 74 10.23 -17.61 3.32
N THR A 75 9.47 -16.57 2.96
CA THR A 75 8.13 -16.71 2.36
C THR A 75 8.17 -16.92 0.85
N TRP A 76 9.31 -16.72 0.19
CA TRP A 76 9.43 -16.82 -1.27
C TRP A 76 10.72 -17.48 -1.78
N SER A 77 11.72 -17.73 -0.92
CA SER A 77 13.02 -18.31 -1.30
C SER A 77 13.09 -19.84 -1.28
N ARG A 78 11.95 -20.54 -1.25
CA ARG A 78 11.91 -22.02 -1.27
C ARG A 78 11.92 -22.61 -2.67
#